data_AF-A0A383CEJ0-F1
#
_entry.id   AF-A0A383CEJ0-F1
#
_cell.length_a   1.000
_cell.length_b   1.000
_cell.length_c   1.000
_cell.angle_alpha   90.00
_cell.angle_beta   90.00
_cell.angle_gamma   90.00
#
_symmetry.space_group_name_H-M   'P 1'
#
loop_
_entity.id
_entity.type
_entity.pdbx_description
1 polymer ?
#
loop_
_entity_poly.entity_id
_entity_poly.type
_entity_poly.pdbx_seq_one_letter_code
_entity_poly.pdbx_strand_id
1 'polypeptide(L)'
;MGGSEESSIPTIILSTDIPPPESVDIEGLLGPFIPPQPALVLLSGESSAGKTVLSYNLAYHLASGEEFAGLLPRSAFRVLYCDLENPTGVHRTLVDTIGRSENLGFCRRFPKDLTSPKGRDEFLGLCKSFNPDVILLDPLSVAFPVDDEDSNSEANDQMWNIKKIAMELHCVVVVLWNMGQGNVKDKFKARGA
;
A
#
# COMPACT_ATOMS: atom_id res chain seq x y z
N MET A 1 25.94 -17.97 26.12
CA MET A 1 26.91 -16.88 26.43
C MET A 1 26.78 -15.83 25.33
N GLY A 2 26.50 -14.58 25.70
CA GLY A 2 26.80 -13.40 24.88
C GLY A 2 25.77 -12.96 23.84
N GLY A 3 24.52 -12.67 24.23
CA GLY A 3 23.70 -11.73 23.44
C GLY A 3 24.11 -10.32 23.86
N SER A 4 24.95 -9.66 23.06
CA SER A 4 25.35 -8.28 23.31
C SER A 4 24.13 -7.38 23.16
N GLU A 5 23.77 -6.69 24.25
CA GLU A 5 22.85 -5.55 24.22
C GLU A 5 23.34 -4.55 23.17
N GLU A 6 22.52 -4.24 22.17
CA GLU A 6 22.80 -3.17 21.23
C GLU A 6 23.01 -1.86 22.00
N SER A 7 24.22 -1.32 21.88
CA SER A 7 24.65 -0.08 22.52
C SER A 7 23.66 1.06 22.25
N SER A 8 23.19 1.71 23.31
CA SER A 8 22.27 2.86 23.28
C SER A 8 22.90 4.17 22.78
N ILE A 9 24.06 4.09 22.11
CA ILE A 9 24.83 5.25 21.61
C ILE A 9 24.72 5.26 20.08
N PRO A 10 24.31 6.39 19.46
CA PRO A 10 24.26 6.49 18.01
C PRO A 10 25.63 6.22 17.40
N THR A 11 25.72 5.24 16.52
CA THR A 11 26.97 4.86 15.85
C THR A 11 26.84 5.14 14.35
N ILE A 12 27.88 5.73 13.75
CA ILE A 12 27.97 5.89 12.29
C ILE A 12 28.67 4.66 11.73
N ILE A 13 28.01 3.93 10.84
CA ILE A 13 28.59 2.84 10.06
C ILE A 13 28.76 3.37 8.63
N LEU A 14 29.96 3.29 8.06
CA LEU A 14 30.19 3.68 6.68
C LEU A 14 29.60 2.62 5.76
N SER A 15 29.05 3.03 4.61
CA SER A 15 28.44 2.10 3.65
C SER A 15 29.41 1.03 3.15
N THR A 16 30.72 1.30 3.18
CA THR A 16 31.80 0.35 2.84
C THR A 16 31.97 -0.76 3.86
N ASP A 17 31.50 -0.54 5.09
CA ASP A 17 31.66 -1.44 6.22
C ASP A 17 30.39 -2.27 6.44
N ILE A 18 29.35 -2.04 5.63
CA ILE A 18 28.13 -2.85 5.60
C ILE A 18 28.41 -4.06 4.68
N PRO A 19 28.48 -5.29 5.22
CA PRO A 19 28.70 -6.46 4.38
C PRO A 19 27.53 -6.64 3.40
N PRO A 20 27.78 -7.15 2.18
CA PRO A 20 26.69 -7.59 1.31
C PRO A 20 25.87 -8.66 2.05
N PRO A 21 24.55 -8.72 1.82
CA PRO A 21 23.70 -9.63 2.57
C PRO A 21 24.11 -11.09 2.26
N GLU A 22 24.22 -11.92 3.30
CA GLU A 22 24.69 -13.32 3.18
C GLU A 22 23.68 -14.19 2.41
N SER A 23 22.41 -13.76 2.38
CA SER A 23 21.31 -14.29 1.57
C SER A 23 20.39 -13.13 1.15
N VAL A 24 19.41 -13.32 0.26
CA VAL A 24 18.41 -12.24 0.01
C VAL A 24 17.52 -12.13 1.25
N ASP A 25 17.98 -11.38 2.25
CA ASP A 25 17.36 -11.32 3.58
C ASP A 25 15.99 -10.60 3.57
N ILE A 26 15.65 -9.90 2.49
CA ILE A 26 14.37 -9.24 2.30
C ILE A 26 13.86 -9.53 0.88
N GLU A 27 13.40 -10.76 0.64
CA GLU A 27 12.46 -11.01 -0.46
C GLU A 27 11.08 -10.49 -0.05
N GLY A 28 10.82 -9.22 -0.35
CA GLY A 28 9.46 -8.68 -0.31
C GLY A 28 8.53 -9.50 -1.20
N LEU A 29 7.22 -9.30 -1.04
CA LEU A 29 6.20 -10.01 -1.82
C LEU A 29 6.40 -9.84 -3.33
N LEU A 30 6.94 -8.67 -3.73
CA LEU A 30 7.35 -8.36 -5.10
C LEU A 30 8.67 -7.58 -5.09
N GLY A 31 9.77 -8.29 -4.85
CA GLY A 31 11.10 -7.68 -4.74
C GLY A 31 11.13 -6.55 -3.71
N PRO A 32 11.78 -5.40 -3.99
CA PRO A 32 11.82 -4.27 -3.06
C PRO A 32 10.54 -3.41 -3.06
N PHE A 33 9.62 -3.59 -4.03
CA PHE A 33 8.48 -2.69 -4.19
C PHE A 33 7.35 -2.97 -3.20
N ILE A 34 7.11 -4.25 -2.91
CA ILE A 34 6.14 -4.66 -1.89
C ILE A 34 6.91 -5.40 -0.80
N PRO A 35 7.20 -4.75 0.35
CA PRO A 35 7.99 -5.35 1.40
C PRO A 35 7.24 -6.50 2.10
N PRO A 36 7.93 -7.31 2.93
CA PRO A 36 7.27 -8.32 3.75
C PRO A 36 6.23 -7.72 4.70
N GLN A 37 5.19 -8.49 5.00
CA GLN A 37 4.15 -8.15 5.97
C GLN A 37 4.66 -8.22 7.42
N PRO A 38 4.11 -7.39 8.34
CA PRO A 38 3.13 -6.34 8.09
C PRO A 38 3.79 -5.03 7.62
N ALA A 39 3.20 -4.39 6.59
CA ALA A 39 3.74 -3.15 6.04
C ALA A 39 2.65 -2.21 5.49
N LEU A 40 3.01 -0.93 5.39
CA LEU A 40 2.23 0.10 4.72
C LEU A 40 3.06 0.65 3.55
N VAL A 41 2.49 0.62 2.35
CA VAL A 41 3.08 1.18 1.11
C VAL A 41 2.19 2.30 0.61
N LEU A 42 2.79 3.46 0.32
CA LEU A 42 2.11 4.61 -0.27
C LEU A 42 2.42 4.66 -1.78
N LEU A 43 1.39 4.50 -2.61
CA LEU A 43 1.47 4.77 -4.04
C LEU A 43 0.90 6.16 -4.31
N SER A 44 1.80 7.13 -4.50
CA SER A 44 1.43 8.52 -4.70
C SER A 44 1.76 9.02 -6.10
N GLY A 45 0.93 9.92 -6.60
CA GLY A 45 1.14 10.62 -7.86
C GLY A 45 0.01 11.59 -8.17
N GLU A 46 0.20 12.43 -9.18
CA GLU A 46 -0.82 13.38 -9.64
C GLU A 46 -2.13 12.65 -10.03
N SER A 47 -3.24 13.38 -9.97
CA SER A 47 -4.52 12.86 -10.47
C SER A 47 -4.39 12.42 -11.93
N SER A 48 -5.03 11.30 -12.28
CA SER A 48 -4.97 10.70 -13.62
C SER A 48 -3.59 10.22 -14.10
N ALA A 49 -2.58 10.13 -13.22
CA ALA A 49 -1.26 9.60 -13.57
C ALA A 49 -1.21 8.08 -13.86
N GLY A 50 -2.36 7.39 -13.85
CA GLY A 50 -2.45 5.95 -14.14
C GLY A 50 -2.33 5.03 -12.92
N LYS A 51 -2.40 5.56 -11.68
CA LYS A 51 -2.29 4.77 -10.43
C LYS A 51 -3.27 3.60 -10.37
N THR A 52 -4.53 3.83 -10.70
CA THR A 52 -5.58 2.80 -10.72
C THR A 52 -5.24 1.68 -11.70
N VAL A 53 -4.86 2.03 -12.93
CA VAL A 53 -4.50 1.02 -13.96
C VAL A 53 -3.27 0.22 -13.53
N LEU A 54 -2.25 0.90 -13.01
CA LEU A 54 -1.06 0.27 -12.46
C LEU A 54 -1.41 -0.70 -11.32
N SER A 55 -2.27 -0.26 -10.40
CA SER A 55 -2.66 -1.03 -9.22
C SER A 55 -3.53 -2.22 -9.56
N TYR A 56 -4.41 -2.11 -10.55
CA TYR A 56 -5.19 -3.22 -11.08
C TYR A 56 -4.27 -4.33 -11.63
N ASN A 57 -3.29 -3.94 -12.46
CA ASN A 57 -2.31 -4.90 -12.98
C ASN A 57 -1.48 -5.51 -11.85
N LEU A 58 -0.94 -4.69 -10.95
CA LEU A 58 -0.19 -5.16 -9.78
C LEU A 58 -0.99 -6.17 -8.97
N ALA A 59 -2.27 -5.89 -8.69
CA ALA A 59 -3.13 -6.77 -7.92
C ALA A 59 -3.38 -8.11 -8.62
N TYR A 60 -3.60 -8.11 -9.94
CA TYR A 60 -3.71 -9.36 -10.71
C TYR A 60 -2.42 -10.17 -10.65
N HIS A 61 -1.28 -9.56 -10.95
CA HIS A 61 0.01 -10.26 -11.00
C HIS A 61 0.43 -10.80 -9.63
N LEU A 62 0.21 -10.05 -8.55
CA LEU A 62 0.37 -10.56 -7.19
C LEU A 62 -0.57 -11.75 -6.92
N ALA A 63 -1.81 -11.70 -7.40
CA ALA A 63 -2.81 -12.74 -7.15
C ALA A 63 -2.62 -14.01 -8.00
N SER A 64 -2.04 -13.89 -9.19
CA SER A 64 -1.71 -15.01 -10.08
C SER A 64 -0.31 -15.56 -9.84
N GLY A 65 0.58 -14.79 -9.19
CA GLY A 65 1.99 -15.12 -9.07
C GLY A 65 2.76 -14.94 -10.38
N GLU A 66 2.22 -14.15 -11.31
CA GLU A 66 2.83 -13.87 -12.61
C GLU A 66 3.79 -12.67 -12.52
N GLU A 67 4.78 -12.64 -13.42
CA GLU A 67 5.76 -11.55 -13.49
C GLU A 67 5.08 -10.18 -13.68
N PHE A 68 5.50 -9.20 -12.90
CA PHE A 68 5.10 -7.81 -13.02
C PHE A 68 6.34 -6.91 -13.11
N ALA A 69 6.42 -6.11 -14.18
CA ALA A 69 7.51 -5.16 -14.39
C ALA A 69 8.93 -5.78 -14.26
N GLY A 70 9.10 -7.02 -14.75
CA GLY A 70 10.37 -7.75 -14.69
C GLY A 70 10.68 -8.38 -13.32
N LEU A 71 9.73 -8.40 -12.39
CA LEU A 71 9.85 -9.04 -11.09
C LEU A 71 8.80 -10.13 -10.93
N LEU A 72 9.23 -11.32 -10.51
CA LEU A 72 8.33 -12.41 -10.19
C LEU A 72 7.89 -12.31 -8.72
N PRO A 73 6.58 -12.29 -8.42
CA PRO A 73 6.11 -12.44 -7.05
C PRO A 73 6.63 -13.74 -6.43
N ARG A 74 6.93 -13.72 -5.13
CA ARG A 74 7.46 -14.91 -4.43
C ARG A 74 6.47 -16.10 -4.42
N SER A 75 5.17 -15.79 -4.45
CA SER A 75 4.08 -16.73 -4.57
C SER A 75 2.85 -16.02 -5.14
N ALA A 76 1.79 -16.77 -5.46
CA ALA A 76 0.47 -16.19 -5.64
C ALA A 76 -0.10 -15.78 -4.27
N PHE A 77 -0.57 -14.55 -4.15
CA PHE A 77 -1.06 -13.95 -2.91
C PHE A 77 -2.57 -13.73 -2.92
N ARG A 78 -3.21 -13.75 -1.75
CA ARG A 78 -4.61 -13.33 -1.61
C ARG A 78 -4.66 -11.80 -1.58
N VAL A 79 -5.19 -11.20 -2.64
CA VAL A 79 -5.23 -9.76 -2.83
C VAL A 79 -6.66 -9.25 -2.70
N LEU A 80 -6.89 -8.30 -1.79
CA LEU A 80 -8.14 -7.57 -1.69
C LEU A 80 -7.97 -6.16 -2.27
N TYR A 81 -8.62 -5.88 -3.40
CA TYR A 81 -8.64 -4.56 -4.00
C TYR A 81 -9.91 -3.81 -3.62
N CYS A 82 -9.78 -2.73 -2.86
CA CYS A 82 -10.88 -1.82 -2.55
C CYS A 82 -10.93 -0.71 -3.60
N ASP A 83 -11.74 -0.91 -4.63
CA ASP A 83 -11.98 0.10 -5.68
C ASP A 83 -13.25 0.88 -5.32
N LEU A 84 -13.02 2.04 -4.73
CA LEU A 84 -14.04 2.86 -4.09
C LEU A 84 -14.47 4.05 -4.95
N GLU A 85 -13.81 4.30 -6.09
CA GLU A 85 -14.10 5.45 -6.95
C GLU A 85 -14.58 5.09 -8.36
N ASN A 86 -14.22 3.93 -8.92
CA ASN A 86 -14.54 3.67 -10.31
C ASN A 86 -16.02 3.27 -10.51
N PRO A 87 -16.67 3.75 -11.58
CA PRO A 87 -17.97 3.23 -12.00
C PRO A 87 -17.91 1.75 -12.38
N THR A 88 -19.03 1.03 -12.22
CA THR A 88 -19.12 -0.41 -12.51
C THR A 88 -18.70 -0.79 -13.93
N GLY A 89 -19.01 0.05 -14.93
CA GLY A 89 -18.60 -0.19 -16.31
C GLY A 89 -17.08 -0.18 -16.47
N VAL A 90 -16.41 0.83 -15.90
CA VAL A 90 -14.95 0.99 -15.93
C VAL A 90 -14.28 -0.19 -15.22
N HIS A 91 -14.76 -0.55 -14.03
CA HIS A 91 -14.28 -1.72 -13.30
C HIS A 91 -14.31 -3.00 -14.13
N ARG A 92 -15.45 -3.29 -14.76
CA ARG A 92 -15.61 -4.52 -15.56
C ARG A 92 -14.60 -4.55 -16.70
N THR A 93 -14.40 -3.43 -17.39
CA THR A 93 -13.39 -3.31 -18.44
C THR A 93 -11.98 -3.54 -17.91
N LEU A 94 -11.63 -2.94 -16.76
CA LEU A 94 -10.30 -3.13 -16.16
C LEU A 94 -10.06 -4.59 -15.76
N VAL A 95 -11.04 -5.24 -15.11
CA VAL A 95 -10.94 -6.68 -14.74
C VAL A 95 -10.81 -7.57 -15.97
N ASP A 96 -11.60 -7.30 -17.02
CA ASP A 96 -11.51 -8.07 -18.27
C ASP A 96 -10.12 -7.92 -18.94
N THR A 97 -9.52 -6.74 -18.78
CA THR A 97 -8.20 -6.43 -19.35
C THR A 97 -7.06 -7.10 -18.60
N ILE A 98 -7.07 -7.06 -17.26
CA ILE A 98 -5.97 -7.62 -16.45
C ILE A 98 -6.06 -9.13 -16.26
N GLY A 99 -7.25 -9.72 -16.43
CA GLY A 99 -7.50 -11.14 -16.15
C GLY A 99 -8.18 -11.39 -14.80
N ARG A 100 -8.35 -12.66 -14.46
CA ARG A 100 -9.10 -13.11 -13.27
C ARG A 100 -8.30 -14.14 -12.48
N SER A 101 -8.38 -14.06 -11.15
CA SER A 101 -7.79 -15.03 -10.22
C SER A 101 -8.77 -15.29 -9.07
N GLU A 102 -8.79 -16.53 -8.57
CA GLU A 102 -9.54 -16.88 -7.34
C GLU A 102 -8.95 -16.22 -6.09
N ASN A 103 -7.70 -15.77 -6.16
CA ASN A 103 -7.03 -15.05 -5.09
C ASN A 103 -7.27 -13.53 -5.13
N LEU A 104 -7.95 -13.01 -6.16
CA LEU A 104 -8.22 -11.58 -6.31
C LEU A 104 -9.68 -11.24 -5.97
N GLY A 105 -9.88 -10.62 -4.81
CA GLY A 105 -11.18 -10.11 -4.36
C GLY A 105 -11.32 -8.60 -4.59
N PHE A 106 -12.53 -8.14 -4.89
CA PHE A 106 -12.84 -6.71 -5.01
C PHE A 106 -13.86 -6.26 -3.98
N CYS A 107 -13.54 -5.21 -3.22
CA CYS A 107 -14.51 -4.47 -2.41
C CYS A 107 -14.85 -3.15 -3.13
N ARG A 108 -16.13 -2.97 -3.47
CA ARG A 108 -16.57 -1.84 -4.32
C ARG A 108 -17.09 -0.64 -3.55
N ARG A 109 -17.30 -0.79 -2.25
CA ARG A 109 -17.94 0.22 -1.41
C ARG A 109 -17.73 -0.11 0.05
N PHE A 110 -17.50 0.91 0.85
CA PHE A 110 -17.66 0.85 2.29
C PHE A 110 -19.01 1.46 2.71
N PRO A 111 -19.85 0.75 3.48
CA PRO A 111 -21.06 1.35 4.05
C PRO A 111 -20.75 2.52 5.00
N LYS A 112 -19.61 2.43 5.70
CA LYS A 112 -18.98 3.50 6.48
C LYS A 112 -17.48 3.46 6.25
N ASP A 113 -16.85 4.62 6.15
CA ASP A 113 -15.40 4.73 6.02
C ASP A 113 -14.66 4.28 7.30
N LEU A 114 -13.34 4.21 7.18
CA LEU A 114 -12.42 3.71 8.20
C LEU A 114 -12.13 4.72 9.32
N THR A 115 -12.62 5.96 9.24
CA THR A 115 -12.58 6.90 10.38
C THR A 115 -13.53 6.43 11.48
N SER A 116 -14.65 5.84 11.09
CA SER A 116 -15.67 5.36 12.02
C SER A 116 -15.29 4.01 12.65
N PRO A 117 -15.49 3.81 13.97
CA PRO A 117 -15.23 2.52 14.61
C PRO A 117 -16.01 1.36 13.96
N LYS A 118 -17.29 1.58 13.66
CA LYS A 118 -18.14 0.56 13.01
C LYS A 118 -17.64 0.20 11.60
N GLY A 119 -17.20 1.19 10.81
CA GLY A 119 -16.64 0.95 9.48
C GLY A 119 -15.35 0.13 9.54
N ARG A 120 -14.48 0.42 10.53
CA ARG A 120 -13.29 -0.40 10.78
C ARG A 120 -13.64 -1.83 11.19
N ASP A 121 -14.58 -2.02 12.11
CA ASP A 121 -14.97 -3.35 12.57
C ASP A 121 -15.56 -4.20 11.42
N GLU A 122 -16.43 -3.60 10.60
CA GLU A 122 -17.01 -4.24 9.41
C GLU A 122 -15.92 -4.62 8.40
N PHE A 123 -14.99 -3.69 8.13
CA PHE A 123 -13.87 -3.93 7.21
C PHE A 123 -12.93 -5.03 7.71
N LEU A 124 -12.56 -5.01 8.99
CA LEU A 124 -11.74 -6.05 9.61
C LEU A 124 -12.43 -7.41 9.58
N GLY A 125 -13.75 -7.47 9.80
CA GLY A 125 -14.53 -8.70 9.67
C GLY A 125 -14.51 -9.27 8.25
N LEU A 126 -14.66 -8.41 7.23
CA LEU A 126 -14.52 -8.78 5.82
C LEU A 126 -13.11 -9.30 5.53
N CYS A 127 -12.08 -8.59 5.97
CA CYS A 127 -10.68 -9.00 5.76
C CYS A 127 -10.36 -10.31 6.46
N LYS A 128 -10.81 -10.52 7.71
CA LYS A 128 -10.60 -11.80 8.42
C LYS A 128 -11.27 -12.98 7.71
N SER A 129 -12.41 -12.74 7.05
CA SER A 129 -13.11 -13.77 6.28
C SER A 129 -12.39 -14.09 4.96
N PHE A 130 -11.82 -13.08 4.29
CA PHE A 130 -11.08 -13.24 3.05
C PHE A 130 -9.60 -13.61 3.26
N ASN A 131 -9.02 -13.33 4.43
CA ASN A 131 -7.61 -13.53 4.79
C ASN A 131 -6.62 -13.02 3.72
N PRO A 132 -6.57 -11.70 3.43
CA PRO A 132 -5.68 -11.13 2.43
C PRO A 132 -4.23 -11.06 2.92
N ASP A 133 -3.28 -11.35 2.03
CA ASP A 133 -1.86 -11.02 2.21
C ASP A 133 -1.57 -9.57 1.79
N VAL A 134 -2.35 -9.04 0.84
CA VAL A 134 -2.23 -7.67 0.33
C VAL A 134 -3.61 -7.01 0.23
N ILE A 135 -3.72 -5.78 0.73
CA ILE A 135 -4.91 -4.93 0.60
C ILE A 135 -4.53 -3.68 -0.19
N LEU A 136 -5.27 -3.36 -1.24
CA LEU A 136 -5.16 -2.08 -1.95
C LEU A 136 -6.35 -1.19 -1.61
N LEU A 137 -6.10 0.06 -1.20
CA LEU A 137 -7.12 1.08 -0.96
C LEU A 137 -7.05 2.16 -2.04
N ASP A 138 -8.05 2.18 -2.93
CA ASP A 138 -8.10 3.06 -4.09
C ASP A 138 -9.41 3.85 -4.16
N PRO A 139 -9.41 5.16 -3.82
CA PRO A 139 -8.32 5.93 -3.23
C PRO A 139 -8.35 5.91 -1.70
N LEU A 140 -7.23 6.27 -1.08
CA LEU A 140 -7.10 6.46 0.36
C LEU A 140 -8.10 7.48 0.91
N SER A 141 -8.33 8.60 0.20
CA SER A 141 -9.20 9.69 0.64
C SER A 141 -10.68 9.27 0.76
N VAL A 142 -11.11 8.24 0.03
CA VAL A 142 -12.45 7.67 0.17
C VAL A 142 -12.48 6.61 1.28
N ALA A 143 -11.42 5.80 1.40
CA ALA A 143 -11.33 4.77 2.43
C ALA A 143 -11.24 5.37 3.84
N PHE A 144 -10.45 6.43 4.01
CA PHE A 144 -10.18 7.10 5.28
C PHE A 144 -10.08 8.61 5.01
N PRO A 145 -11.20 9.34 4.91
CA PRO A 145 -11.16 10.79 4.68
C PRO A 145 -10.49 11.55 5.84
N VAL A 146 -9.85 12.66 5.50
CA VAL A 146 -9.33 13.68 6.44
C VAL A 146 -9.93 15.04 6.06
N ASP A 147 -9.97 15.98 7.01
CA ASP A 147 -10.55 17.30 6.77
C ASP A 147 -9.55 18.19 6.00
N ASP A 148 -8.26 18.05 6.30
CA ASP A 148 -7.17 18.75 5.62
C ASP A 148 -6.02 17.79 5.25
N GLU A 149 -5.85 17.51 3.96
CA GLU A 149 -4.77 16.64 3.47
C GLU A 149 -3.37 17.25 3.61
N ASP A 150 -3.26 18.58 3.79
CA ASP A 150 -1.98 19.27 4.04
C ASP A 150 -1.63 19.31 5.54
N SER A 151 -2.54 18.84 6.42
CA SER A 151 -2.32 18.73 7.86
C SER A 151 -1.44 17.53 8.18
N ASN A 152 -0.17 17.79 8.52
CA ASN A 152 0.78 16.75 8.93
C ASN A 152 0.26 15.88 10.08
N SER A 153 -0.49 16.45 11.03
CA SER A 153 -1.08 15.69 12.13
C SER A 153 -2.16 14.72 11.66
N GLU A 154 -3.06 15.16 10.78
CA GLU A 154 -4.13 14.30 10.25
C GLU A 154 -3.57 13.22 9.33
N ALA A 155 -2.63 13.56 8.46
CA ALA A 155 -1.94 12.60 7.61
C ALA A 155 -1.19 11.55 8.44
N ASN A 156 -0.51 11.95 9.51
CA ASN A 156 0.17 11.01 10.41
C ASN A 156 -0.81 10.09 11.14
N ASP A 157 -1.92 10.63 11.65
CA ASP A 157 -2.97 9.84 12.30
C ASP A 157 -3.63 8.86 11.32
N GLN A 158 -3.93 9.30 10.10
CA GLN A 158 -4.46 8.47 9.02
C GLN A 158 -3.50 7.31 8.72
N MET A 159 -2.23 7.60 8.42
CA MET A 159 -1.22 6.57 8.12
C MET A 159 -1.01 5.61 9.27
N TRP A 160 -1.04 6.10 10.52
CA TRP A 160 -0.86 5.23 11.68
C TRP A 160 -2.05 4.29 11.90
N ASN A 161 -3.28 4.76 11.66
CA ASN A 161 -4.46 3.90 11.72
C ASN A 161 -4.46 2.84 10.60
N ILE A 162 -4.03 3.19 9.38
CA ILE A 162 -3.85 2.19 8.32
C ILE A 162 -2.76 1.17 8.67
N LYS A 163 -1.63 1.63 9.23
CA LYS A 163 -0.56 0.72 9.67
C LYS A 163 -1.02 -0.24 10.77
N LYS A 164 -1.91 0.19 11.69
CA LYS A 164 -2.54 -0.71 12.67
C LYS A 164 -3.37 -1.80 12.00
N ILE A 165 -4.09 -1.49 10.93
CA ILE A 165 -4.84 -2.50 10.15
C ILE A 165 -3.87 -3.52 9.55
N ALA A 166 -2.77 -3.07 8.94
CA ALA A 166 -1.74 -3.97 8.40
C ALA A 166 -1.15 -4.90 9.48
N MET A 167 -0.89 -4.36 10.67
CA MET A 167 -0.38 -5.13 11.82
C MET A 167 -1.41 -6.13 12.35
N GLU A 168 -2.67 -5.74 12.49
CA GLU A 168 -3.74 -6.59 13.01
C GLU A 168 -4.04 -7.77 12.07
N LEU A 169 -4.06 -7.51 10.76
CA LEU A 169 -4.32 -8.52 9.74
C LEU A 169 -3.06 -9.28 9.30
N HIS A 170 -1.89 -8.87 9.79
CA HIS A 170 -0.59 -9.38 9.38
C HIS A 170 -0.44 -9.41 7.84
N CYS A 171 -0.77 -8.28 7.18
CA CYS A 171 -0.77 -8.14 5.73
C CYS A 171 0.00 -6.88 5.29
N VAL A 172 0.20 -6.71 3.99
CA VAL A 172 0.64 -5.43 3.42
C VAL A 172 -0.59 -4.61 3.03
N VAL A 173 -0.61 -3.33 3.39
CA VAL A 173 -1.62 -2.38 2.90
C VAL A 173 -0.95 -1.39 1.95
N VAL A 174 -1.44 -1.35 0.71
CA VAL A 174 -1.05 -0.37 -0.30
C VAL A 174 -2.16 0.68 -0.38
N VAL A 175 -1.81 1.95 -0.19
CA VAL A 175 -2.77 3.05 -0.27
C VAL A 175 -2.46 3.94 -1.46
N LEU A 176 -3.49 4.26 -2.25
CA LEU A 176 -3.37 5.15 -3.39
C LEU A 176 -3.74 6.57 -2.98
N TRP A 177 -2.80 7.49 -3.14
CA TRP A 177 -2.99 8.90 -2.78
C TRP A 177 -2.77 9.81 -3.99
N ASN A 178 -3.61 10.83 -4.11
CA ASN A 178 -3.46 11.88 -5.11
C ASN A 178 -2.63 12.99 -4.49
N MET A 179 -1.47 13.31 -5.08
CA MET A 179 -0.77 14.52 -4.68
C MET A 179 -1.65 15.73 -4.98
N GLY A 180 -1.80 16.62 -4.00
CA GLY A 180 -2.48 17.90 -4.20
C GLY A 180 -1.90 18.66 -5.40
N GLN A 181 -2.66 19.62 -5.92
CA GLN A 181 -2.16 20.56 -6.94
C GLN A 181 -1.01 21.35 -6.30
N GLY A 182 0.23 20.86 -6.44
CA GLY A 182 1.40 21.59 -5.98
C GLY A 182 1.31 22.99 -6.58
N ASN A 183 1.20 24.01 -5.71
CA ASN A 183 1.08 25.40 -6.11
C ASN A 183 2.07 25.66 -7.24
N VAL A 184 1.56 25.98 -8.44
CA VAL A 184 2.40 26.27 -9.61
C VAL A 184 3.40 27.41 -9.29
N LYS A 185 3.09 28.23 -8.29
CA LYS A 185 3.94 29.31 -7.76
C LYS A 185 5.10 28.84 -6.87
N ASP A 186 5.06 27.64 -6.29
CA ASP A 186 6.11 27.14 -5.39
C ASP A 186 7.15 26.27 -6.11
N LYS A 187 6.87 25.78 -7.34
CA LYS A 187 7.86 25.10 -8.21
C LYS A 187 9.09 25.96 -8.55
N PHE A 188 9.04 27.29 -8.35
CA PHE A 188 10.16 28.21 -8.59
C PHE A 188 10.88 28.70 -7.33
N LYS A 189 10.42 28.35 -6.12
CA LYS A 189 11.09 28.76 -4.88
C LYS A 189 12.12 27.77 -4.35
N ALA A 190 12.13 26.53 -4.86
CA ALA A 190 13.08 25.48 -4.45
C ALA A 190 14.41 25.47 -5.25
N ARG A 191 14.79 26.59 -5.87
CA ARG A 191 16.17 26.82 -6.33
C ARG A 191 16.72 28.06 -5.65
N GLY A 192 17.31 27.87 -4.46
CA GLY A 192 17.97 28.95 -3.75
C GLY A 192 18.64 28.50 -2.46
N ALA A 193 19.98 28.56 -2.49
CA ALA A 193 20.99 28.30 -1.44
C ALA A 193 21.34 26.83 -1.18
#